data_AF-A0A9W9WS85-F1
#
_entry.id   AF-A0A9W9WS85-F1
#
_cell.length_a   1.000
_cell.length_b   1.000
_cell.length_c   1.000
_cell.angle_alpha   90.00
_cell.angle_beta   90.00
_cell.angle_gamma   90.00
#
_symmetry.space_group_name_H-M   'P 1'
#
loop_
_entity.id
_entity.type
_entity.pdbx_description
1 polymer ?
#
loop_
_entity_poly.entity_id
_entity_poly.type
_entity_poly.pdbx_seq_one_letter_code
_entity_poly.pdbx_strand_id
1 'polypeptide(L)'
;MQTIIQRCTSIVELELDLKEFVRPDHLEYIQARREALSSLLGSIPKSLRVLLCQGHDDAPWKPAMSPLDVIPSGVDSVSFNLGDLSLHLQQLKSVNTTIAYDFLCPLDEKGQPKPGSLQLNWPYLEVLELEGIPPWLPSGEPTYHNTPEDQSEIDEIENSEDVICDVEAGWGWPELPLGIDHHFLASDKVLF
;
A
#
# COMPACT_ATOMS: atom_id res chain seq x y z
N MET A 1 -18.57 10.93 2.39
CA MET A 1 -18.50 9.54 1.86
C MET A 1 -18.87 8.51 2.92
N GLN A 2 -18.19 8.50 4.08
CA GLN A 2 -18.41 7.55 5.18
C GLN A 2 -19.88 7.39 5.61
N THR A 3 -20.62 8.49 5.78
CA THR A 3 -22.05 8.46 6.16
C THR A 3 -22.94 7.76 5.14
N ILE A 4 -22.58 7.80 3.84
CA ILE A 4 -23.34 7.13 2.77
C ILE A 4 -23.06 5.62 2.86
N ILE A 5 -21.79 5.23 2.94
CA ILE A 5 -21.37 3.82 3.05
C ILE A 5 -21.99 3.14 4.27
N GLN A 6 -21.98 3.81 5.43
CA GLN A 6 -22.58 3.29 6.66
C GLN A 6 -24.11 3.08 6.56
N ARG A 7 -24.81 3.85 5.71
CA ARG A 7 -26.26 3.76 5.55
C ARG A 7 -26.69 2.87 4.39
N CYS A 8 -25.81 2.64 3.42
CA CYS A 8 -26.04 1.79 2.27
C CYS A 8 -25.53 0.37 2.52
N THR A 9 -26.25 -0.39 3.34
CA THR A 9 -25.90 -1.78 3.69
C THR A 9 -25.95 -2.75 2.51
N SER A 10 -26.48 -2.33 1.36
CA SER A 10 -26.55 -3.12 0.13
C SER A 10 -25.47 -2.77 -0.90
N ILE A 11 -24.48 -1.94 -0.54
CA ILE A 11 -23.38 -1.65 -1.45
C ILE A 11 -22.59 -2.94 -1.74
N VAL A 12 -22.36 -3.21 -3.02
CA VAL A 12 -21.68 -4.42 -3.50
C VAL A 12 -20.35 -4.10 -4.18
N GLU A 13 -20.21 -2.88 -4.70
CA GLU A 13 -19.01 -2.40 -5.37
C GLU A 13 -18.67 -1.00 -4.89
N LEU A 14 -17.39 -0.76 -4.65
CA LEU A 14 -16.86 0.53 -4.24
C LEU A 14 -15.55 0.80 -4.97
N GLU A 15 -15.52 1.93 -5.65
CA GLU A 15 -14.32 2.48 -6.25
C GLU A 15 -13.90 3.73 -5.48
N LEU A 16 -12.65 3.74 -5.01
CA LEU A 16 -12.00 4.83 -4.31
C LEU A 16 -10.91 5.39 -5.22
N ASP A 17 -11.21 6.53 -5.84
CA ASP A 17 -10.19 7.34 -6.53
C ASP A 17 -9.54 8.27 -5.52
N LEU A 18 -8.32 7.92 -5.14
CA LEU A 18 -7.48 8.62 -4.17
C LEU A 18 -6.28 9.29 -4.87
N LYS A 19 -6.35 9.46 -6.20
CA LYS A 19 -5.31 10.13 -6.99
C LYS A 19 -5.27 11.61 -6.69
N GLU A 20 -4.41 11.98 -5.76
CA GLU A 20 -4.12 13.37 -5.46
C GLU A 20 -2.62 13.53 -5.29
N PHE A 21 -2.06 14.48 -6.05
CA PHE A 21 -0.66 14.83 -6.05
C PHE A 21 -0.33 15.65 -4.80
N VAL A 22 0.43 15.05 -3.89
CA VAL A 22 0.85 15.68 -2.63
C VAL A 22 2.37 15.65 -2.56
N ARG A 23 2.97 16.78 -2.14
CA ARG A 23 4.42 16.84 -1.96
C ARG A 23 4.86 15.99 -0.75
N PRO A 24 6.04 15.33 -0.77
CA PRO A 24 6.47 14.44 0.31
C PRO A 24 6.69 15.15 1.65
N ASP A 25 7.01 16.45 1.62
CA ASP A 25 7.17 17.29 2.80
C ASP A 25 5.83 17.67 3.49
N HIS A 26 4.69 17.38 2.86
CA HIS A 26 3.36 17.51 3.47
C HIS A 26 2.95 16.24 4.24
N LEU A 27 3.87 15.68 5.03
CA LEU A 27 3.69 14.39 5.71
C LEU A 27 2.44 14.34 6.60
N GLU A 28 2.18 15.41 7.37
CA GLU A 28 1.00 15.49 8.25
C GLU A 28 -0.32 15.36 7.47
N TYR A 29 -0.38 15.92 6.25
CA TYR A 29 -1.55 15.80 5.39
C TYR A 29 -1.71 14.38 4.86
N ILE A 30 -0.61 13.77 4.41
CA ILE A 30 -0.59 12.38 3.92
C ILE A 30 -1.06 11.43 5.02
N GLN A 31 -0.54 11.60 6.23
CA GLN A 31 -0.93 10.84 7.42
C GLN A 31 -2.41 11.03 7.78
N ALA A 32 -2.92 12.26 7.76
CA ALA A 32 -4.34 12.54 8.02
C ALA A 32 -5.26 11.92 6.96
N ARG A 33 -4.87 11.95 5.69
CA ARG A 33 -5.58 11.29 4.59
C ARG A 33 -5.62 9.77 4.79
N ARG A 34 -4.50 9.19 5.22
CA ARG A 34 -4.40 7.77 5.56
C ARG A 34 -5.32 7.38 6.72
N GLU A 35 -5.38 8.19 7.77
CA GLU A 35 -6.31 7.96 8.89
C GLU A 35 -7.77 8.01 8.43
N ALA A 36 -8.12 8.98 7.58
CA ALA A 36 -9.45 9.07 6.99
C ALA A 36 -9.81 7.83 6.15
N LEU A 37 -8.86 7.32 5.35
CA LEU A 37 -9.02 6.07 4.60
C LEU A 37 -9.23 4.87 5.53
N SER A 38 -8.44 4.76 6.60
CA SER A 38 -8.61 3.69 7.58
C SER A 38 -10.02 3.72 8.20
N SER A 39 -10.48 4.90 8.62
CA SER A 39 -11.83 5.09 9.18
C SER A 39 -12.94 4.73 8.19
N LEU A 40 -12.72 5.02 6.90
CA LEU A 40 -13.62 4.64 5.82
C LEU A 40 -13.69 3.11 5.68
N LEU A 41 -12.54 2.45 5.52
CA LEU A 41 -12.42 1.00 5.34
C LEU A 41 -13.07 0.24 6.50
N GLY A 42 -12.82 0.66 7.74
CA GLY A 42 -13.43 0.07 8.94
C GLY A 42 -14.95 0.26 9.05
N SER A 43 -15.54 1.11 8.21
CA SER A 43 -16.99 1.36 8.17
C SER A 43 -17.71 0.70 7.00
N ILE A 44 -16.96 0.08 6.07
CA ILE A 44 -17.54 -0.58 4.89
C ILE A 44 -18.34 -1.81 5.34
N PRO A 45 -19.58 -1.98 4.84
CA PRO A 45 -20.38 -3.15 5.19
C PRO A 45 -19.81 -4.42 4.53
N LYS A 46 -19.94 -5.55 5.23
CA LYS A 46 -19.50 -6.88 4.78
C LYS A 46 -20.28 -7.45 3.57
N SER A 47 -21.27 -6.70 3.07
CA SER A 47 -21.95 -6.97 1.80
C SER A 47 -21.13 -6.58 0.58
N LEU A 48 -20.10 -5.74 0.76
CA LEU A 48 -19.19 -5.37 -0.33
C LEU A 48 -18.52 -6.62 -0.91
N ARG A 49 -18.42 -6.68 -2.24
CA ARG A 49 -17.79 -7.77 -2.99
C ARG A 49 -16.66 -7.28 -3.86
N VAL A 50 -16.74 -6.06 -4.40
CA VAL A 50 -15.68 -5.47 -5.22
C VAL A 50 -15.17 -4.21 -4.54
N LEU A 51 -13.86 -4.17 -4.30
CA LEU A 51 -13.15 -2.98 -3.88
C LEU A 51 -12.05 -2.65 -4.89
N LEU A 52 -12.10 -1.42 -5.39
CA LEU A 52 -11.06 -0.83 -6.23
C LEU A 52 -10.50 0.40 -5.51
N CYS A 53 -9.23 0.32 -5.10
CA CYS A 53 -8.49 1.45 -4.57
C CYS A 53 -7.49 1.92 -5.61
N GLN A 54 -7.63 3.16 -6.07
CA GLN A 54 -6.67 3.82 -6.95
C GLN A 54 -5.99 4.94 -6.17
N GLY A 55 -4.83 4.63 -5.60
CA GLY A 55 -4.00 5.57 -4.89
C GLY A 55 -3.19 6.47 -5.80
N HIS A 56 -2.41 7.31 -5.14
CA HIS A 56 -1.16 7.84 -5.67
C HIS A 56 -0.05 7.34 -4.74
N ASP A 57 1.13 7.06 -5.28
CA ASP A 57 2.23 6.58 -4.46
C ASP A 57 2.55 7.66 -3.43
N ASP A 58 2.22 7.40 -2.15
CA ASP A 58 2.71 8.19 -1.02
C ASP A 58 4.22 7.90 -0.92
N ALA A 59 4.95 8.50 -1.84
CA ALA A 59 6.28 8.12 -2.26
C ALA A 59 7.21 9.31 -2.16
N PRO A 60 8.49 9.04 -1.89
CA PRO A 60 9.50 10.03 -2.23
C PRO A 60 9.44 10.36 -3.72
N TRP A 61 9.70 11.61 -4.06
CA TRP A 61 9.64 12.01 -5.47
C TRP A 61 10.90 11.67 -6.24
N LYS A 62 11.96 11.30 -5.52
CA LYS A 62 13.29 11.05 -6.05
C LYS A 62 13.96 9.89 -5.32
N PRO A 63 14.89 9.19 -5.97
CA PRO A 63 15.58 8.04 -5.38
C PRO A 63 16.41 8.42 -4.14
N ALA A 64 16.96 9.63 -4.16
CA ALA A 64 17.77 10.16 -3.06
C ALA A 64 16.93 10.57 -1.83
N MET A 65 15.60 10.56 -1.93
CA MET A 65 14.75 10.89 -0.78
C MET A 65 14.41 9.63 0.02
N SER A 66 14.52 9.72 1.34
CA SER A 66 14.07 8.67 2.24
C SER A 66 12.57 8.40 2.08
N PRO A 67 12.14 7.12 2.12
CA PRO A 67 10.72 6.77 2.17
C PRO A 67 9.98 7.42 3.35
N LEU A 68 8.70 7.70 3.14
CA LEU A 68 7.87 8.41 4.10
C LEU A 68 7.28 7.44 5.13
N ASP A 69 7.41 7.76 6.42
CA ASP A 69 6.60 7.12 7.46
C ASP A 69 5.19 7.70 7.47
N VAL A 70 4.29 7.03 6.75
CA VAL A 70 2.90 7.45 6.61
C VAL A 70 2.00 6.89 7.71
N ILE A 71 2.55 6.24 8.75
CA ILE A 71 1.78 5.70 9.88
C ILE A 71 1.83 6.67 11.08
N PRO A 72 0.84 7.56 11.28
CA PRO A 72 0.89 8.58 12.33
C PRO A 72 0.83 8.01 13.76
N SER A 73 0.16 6.87 13.95
CA SER A 73 -0.12 6.30 15.28
C SER A 73 0.76 5.11 15.66
N GLY A 74 1.73 4.75 14.80
CA GLY A 74 2.50 3.51 14.89
C GLY A 74 1.70 2.22 14.61
N VAL A 75 0.40 2.33 14.32
CA VAL A 75 -0.47 1.20 13.99
C VAL A 75 -0.98 1.35 12.56
N ASP A 76 -0.61 0.41 11.68
CA ASP A 76 -1.04 0.40 10.28
C ASP A 76 -2.51 -0.03 10.12
N SER A 77 -3.40 0.88 10.51
CA SER A 77 -4.85 0.65 10.58
C SER A 77 -5.49 0.53 9.20
N VAL A 78 -4.86 1.04 8.14
CA VAL A 78 -5.34 0.86 6.76
C VAL A 78 -5.17 -0.59 6.35
N SER A 79 -3.94 -1.13 6.47
CA SER A 79 -3.64 -2.51 6.10
C SER A 79 -4.44 -3.50 6.95
N PHE A 80 -4.60 -3.22 8.24
CA PHE A 80 -5.45 -4.02 9.12
C PHE A 80 -6.93 -4.06 8.67
N ASN A 81 -7.54 -2.89 8.45
CA ASN A 81 -8.95 -2.81 8.03
C ASN A 81 -9.18 -3.40 6.63
N LEU A 82 -8.20 -3.22 5.73
CA LEU A 82 -8.24 -3.86 4.43
C LEU A 82 -8.13 -5.38 4.53
N GLY A 83 -7.28 -5.88 5.42
CA GLY A 83 -7.17 -7.29 5.76
C GLY A 83 -8.52 -7.89 6.20
N ASP A 84 -9.20 -7.27 7.18
CA ASP A 84 -10.53 -7.74 7.63
C ASP A 84 -11.56 -7.70 6.50
N LEU A 85 -11.59 -6.61 5.74
CA LEU A 85 -12.51 -6.45 4.62
C LEU A 85 -12.27 -7.50 3.52
N SER A 86 -11.01 -7.81 3.24
CA SER A 86 -10.61 -8.74 2.18
C SER A 86 -11.21 -10.14 2.34
N LEU A 87 -11.47 -10.59 3.58
CA LEU A 87 -12.11 -11.87 3.88
C LEU A 87 -13.53 -12.00 3.29
N HIS A 88 -14.16 -10.87 2.94
CA HIS A 88 -15.52 -10.79 2.42
C HIS A 88 -15.58 -10.39 0.93
N LEU A 89 -14.45 -10.02 0.34
CA LEU A 89 -14.39 -9.56 -1.05
C LEU A 89 -14.32 -10.72 -2.03
N GLN A 90 -14.90 -10.51 -3.20
CA GLN A 90 -14.66 -11.28 -4.42
C GLN A 90 -13.54 -10.69 -5.25
N GLN A 91 -13.41 -9.36 -5.26
CA GLN A 91 -12.39 -8.67 -6.01
C GLN A 91 -11.74 -7.58 -5.16
N LEU A 92 -10.42 -7.63 -5.06
CA LEU A 92 -9.60 -6.57 -4.48
C LEU A 92 -8.60 -6.12 -5.55
N LYS A 93 -8.78 -4.89 -6.02
CA LYS A 93 -7.80 -4.21 -6.87
C LYS A 93 -7.21 -3.02 -6.12
N SER A 94 -5.88 -3.00 -6.03
CA SER A 94 -5.11 -1.93 -5.43
C SER A 94 -4.06 -1.44 -6.42
N VAL A 95 -4.14 -0.17 -6.79
CA VAL A 95 -3.22 0.48 -7.72
C VAL A 95 -2.51 1.61 -6.98
N ASN A 96 -1.19 1.66 -7.06
CA ASN A 96 -0.36 2.76 -6.53
C ASN A 96 -0.73 3.13 -5.08
N THR A 97 -0.88 2.12 -4.21
CA THR A 97 -1.35 2.30 -2.84
C THR A 97 -0.33 1.75 -1.86
N THR A 98 0.20 2.61 -0.99
CA THR A 98 1.16 2.22 0.06
C THR A 98 0.44 1.48 1.20
N ILE A 99 0.44 0.15 1.18
CA ILE A 99 -0.09 -0.71 2.25
C ILE A 99 0.88 -1.85 2.55
N ALA A 100 0.84 -2.36 3.78
CA ALA A 100 1.53 -3.59 4.14
C ALA A 100 0.71 -4.77 3.59
N TYR A 101 1.27 -5.52 2.65
CA TYR A 101 0.62 -6.67 2.02
C TYR A 101 0.78 -7.97 2.81
N ASP A 102 1.40 -7.91 3.99
CA ASP A 102 1.60 -9.07 4.86
C ASP A 102 0.27 -9.63 5.38
N PHE A 103 -0.84 -8.90 5.34
CA PHE A 103 -2.16 -9.48 5.63
C PHE A 103 -2.52 -10.66 4.71
N LEU A 104 -1.96 -10.72 3.49
CA LEU A 104 -2.14 -11.85 2.57
C LEU A 104 -1.37 -13.10 3.01
N CYS A 105 -0.27 -12.91 3.74
CA CYS A 105 0.55 -13.98 4.28
C CYS A 105 1.31 -13.48 5.51
N PRO A 106 0.68 -13.48 6.71
CA PRO A 106 1.29 -12.82 7.86
C PRO A 106 2.48 -13.63 8.37
N LEU A 107 3.69 -13.06 8.25
CA LEU A 107 4.96 -13.67 8.67
C LEU A 107 5.50 -13.04 9.96
N ASP A 108 6.12 -13.84 10.81
CA ASP A 108 6.85 -13.40 11.98
C ASP A 108 8.24 -12.81 11.61
N GLU A 109 8.97 -12.32 12.61
CA GLU A 109 10.31 -11.74 12.43
C GLU A 109 11.34 -12.70 11.82
N LYS A 110 11.05 -14.01 11.79
CA LYS A 110 11.91 -15.05 11.21
C LYS A 110 11.42 -15.49 9.83
N GLY A 111 10.45 -14.79 9.26
CA GLY A 111 9.82 -15.12 7.98
C GLY A 111 8.94 -16.38 8.04
N GLN A 112 8.55 -16.83 9.24
CA GLN A 112 7.66 -17.98 9.41
C GLN A 112 6.21 -17.52 9.50
N PRO A 113 5.22 -18.26 8.98
CA PRO A 113 3.82 -17.90 9.15
C PRO A 113 3.44 -17.74 10.63
N LYS A 114 2.83 -16.60 10.99
CA LYS A 114 2.37 -16.36 12.37
C LYS A 114 1.36 -17.44 12.80
N PRO A 115 1.29 -17.77 14.11
CA PRO A 115 0.25 -18.65 14.63
C PRO A 115 -1.15 -18.12 14.28
N GLY A 116 -1.97 -18.95 13.62
CA GLY A 116 -3.29 -18.57 13.11
C GLY A 116 -3.31 -18.16 11.63
N SER A 117 -2.17 -17.77 11.04
CA SER A 117 -2.08 -17.47 9.59
C SER A 117 -2.43 -18.68 8.72
N LEU A 118 -2.14 -19.89 9.20
CA LEU A 118 -2.48 -21.15 8.49
C LEU A 118 -3.99 -21.42 8.43
N GLN A 119 -4.80 -20.73 9.24
CA GLN A 119 -6.26 -20.82 9.24
C GLN A 119 -6.90 -19.67 8.46
N LEU A 120 -6.09 -18.69 8.05
CA LEU A 120 -6.56 -17.54 7.31
C LEU A 120 -6.92 -17.99 5.90
N ASN A 121 -8.15 -17.72 5.49
CA ASN A 121 -8.67 -18.11 4.19
C ASN A 121 -9.47 -16.96 3.57
N TRP A 122 -9.45 -16.89 2.23
CA TRP A 122 -10.26 -15.96 1.45
C TRP A 122 -11.32 -16.75 0.69
N PRO A 123 -12.43 -17.15 1.34
CA PRO A 123 -13.38 -18.10 0.76
C PRO A 123 -14.13 -17.55 -0.46
N TYR A 124 -14.10 -16.22 -0.66
CA TYR A 124 -14.83 -15.54 -1.73
C TYR A 124 -13.92 -14.86 -2.74
N LEU A 125 -12.62 -14.67 -2.45
CA LEU A 125 -11.74 -13.86 -3.29
C LEU A 125 -11.41 -14.60 -4.59
N GLU A 126 -11.85 -14.03 -5.70
CA GLU A 126 -11.66 -14.55 -7.06
C GLU A 126 -10.59 -13.74 -7.81
N VAL A 127 -10.49 -12.44 -7.52
CA VAL A 127 -9.54 -11.53 -8.17
C VAL A 127 -8.75 -10.75 -7.12
N LEU A 128 -7.43 -10.87 -7.19
CA LEU A 128 -6.49 -10.02 -6.48
C LEU A 128 -5.59 -9.37 -7.52
N GLU A 129 -5.68 -8.05 -7.65
CA GLU A 129 -4.86 -7.28 -8.58
C GLU A 129 -4.11 -6.20 -7.81
N LEU A 130 -2.78 -6.29 -7.82
CA LEU A 130 -1.89 -5.35 -7.16
C LEU A 130 -0.98 -4.74 -8.23
N GLU A 131 -1.10 -3.43 -8.44
CA GLU A 131 -0.37 -2.70 -9.46
C GLU A 131 0.38 -1.53 -8.82
N GLY A 132 1.62 -1.28 -9.25
CA GLY A 132 2.45 -0.21 -8.70
C GLY A 132 2.69 -0.36 -7.20
N ILE A 133 3.08 -1.56 -6.76
CA ILE A 133 3.44 -1.80 -5.36
C ILE A 133 4.70 -0.98 -5.04
N PRO A 134 4.64 -0.02 -4.10
CA PRO A 134 5.81 0.76 -3.74
C PRO A 134 6.87 -0.14 -3.08
N PRO A 135 8.17 0.06 -3.36
CA PRO A 135 9.25 -0.73 -2.78
C PRO A 135 9.59 -0.28 -1.33
N TRP A 136 8.60 0.11 -0.54
CA TRP A 136 8.74 0.43 0.88
C TRP A 136 7.44 0.11 1.62
N LEU A 137 7.57 -0.16 2.91
CA LEU A 137 6.46 -0.32 3.82
C LEU A 137 5.83 1.03 4.15
N PRO A 138 4.58 1.07 4.65
CA PRO A 138 3.98 2.32 5.11
C PRO A 138 4.74 2.98 6.28
N SER A 139 5.61 2.24 6.98
CA SER A 139 6.55 2.78 7.99
C SER A 139 7.72 3.56 7.39
N GLY A 140 7.87 3.57 6.07
CA GLY A 140 9.05 4.11 5.39
C GLY A 140 10.25 3.13 5.37
N GLU A 141 10.09 1.91 5.86
CA GLU A 141 11.15 0.91 5.74
C GLU A 141 11.23 0.38 4.29
N PRO A 142 12.40 0.43 3.63
CA PRO A 142 12.52 -0.06 2.26
C PRO A 142 12.38 -1.58 2.20
N THR A 143 11.70 -2.09 1.17
CA THR A 143 11.61 -3.55 0.89
C THR A 143 12.71 -4.04 -0.05
N TYR A 144 13.66 -3.17 -0.37
CA TYR A 144 14.83 -3.42 -1.19
C TYR A 144 16.09 -2.91 -0.47
N HIS A 145 17.24 -3.35 -0.94
CA HIS A 145 18.52 -2.82 -0.45
C HIS A 145 19.07 -1.83 -1.47
N ASN A 146 19.28 -0.59 -1.03
CA ASN A 146 20.03 0.41 -1.79
C ASN A 146 21.47 -0.09 -2.06
N THR A 147 22.07 0.35 -3.15
CA THR A 147 23.53 0.23 -3.29
C THR A 147 24.23 1.12 -2.26
N PRO A 148 25.48 0.84 -1.86
CA PRO A 148 26.23 1.70 -0.96
C PRO A 148 26.33 3.15 -1.47
N GLU A 149 26.45 3.32 -2.79
CA GLU A 149 26.47 4.60 -3.47
C GLU A 149 25.12 5.34 -3.30
N ASP A 150 24.00 4.71 -3.65
CA ASP A 150 22.66 5.32 -3.52
C ASP A 150 22.37 5.70 -2.06
N GLN A 151 22.77 4.85 -1.09
CA GLN A 151 22.57 5.14 0.33
C GLN A 151 23.40 6.34 0.79
N SER A 152 24.63 6.48 0.29
CA SER A 152 25.47 7.64 0.62
C SER A 152 24.87 8.95 0.09
N GLU A 153 24.27 8.93 -1.10
CA GLU A 153 23.59 10.10 -1.67
C GLU A 153 22.36 10.49 -0.84
N ILE A 154 21.58 9.50 -0.36
CA ILE A 154 20.43 9.73 0.54
C ILE A 154 20.90 10.34 1.87
N ASP A 155 21.95 9.78 2.46
CA ASP A 155 22.46 10.19 3.78
C ASP A 155 23.10 11.59 3.76
N GLU A 156 23.60 12.06 2.60
CA GLU A 156 24.20 13.39 2.42
C GLU A 156 23.17 14.52 2.22
N ILE A 157 21.88 14.21 2.07
CA ILE A 157 20.83 15.22 1.90
C ILE A 157 20.56 15.95 3.22
N GLU A 158 21.12 17.15 3.34
CA GLU A 158 20.89 18.04 4.49
C GLU A 158 19.52 18.73 4.44
N ASN A 159 18.97 18.97 3.24
CA ASN A 159 17.71 19.70 3.03
C ASN A 159 16.87 19.05 1.92
N SER A 160 15.74 18.46 2.31
CA SER A 160 14.81 17.83 1.37
C SER A 160 14.14 18.82 0.41
N GLU A 161 14.06 20.11 0.74
CA GLU A 161 13.47 21.11 -0.15
C GLU A 161 14.30 21.33 -1.42
N ASP A 162 15.63 21.32 -1.28
CA ASP A 162 16.55 21.50 -2.40
C ASP A 162 16.43 20.31 -3.37
N VAL A 163 16.26 19.12 -2.82
CA VAL A 163 15.99 17.89 -3.57
C VAL A 163 14.60 17.92 -4.19
N ILE A 164 13.55 18.34 -3.48
CA ILE A 164 12.19 18.43 -4.05
C ILE A 164 12.12 19.45 -5.19
N CYS A 165 12.81 20.58 -5.08
CA CYS A 165 12.76 21.66 -6.07
C CYS A 165 13.72 21.51 -7.26
N ASP A 166 14.64 20.55 -7.23
CA ASP A 166 15.62 20.35 -8.32
C ASP A 166 14.96 19.74 -9.56
N VAL A 167 14.54 20.59 -10.50
CA VAL A 167 13.88 20.16 -11.73
C VAL A 167 14.85 19.42 -12.68
N GLU A 168 16.17 19.62 -12.57
CA GLU A 168 17.15 19.04 -13.49
C GLU A 168 17.45 17.56 -13.20
N ALA A 169 17.29 17.13 -11.94
CA ALA A 169 17.40 15.72 -11.57
C ALA A 169 16.23 14.85 -12.08
N GLY A 170 15.17 15.45 -12.63
CA GLY A 170 13.98 14.75 -13.08
C GLY A 170 13.06 14.27 -11.95
N TRP A 171 11.98 13.58 -12.33
CA TRP A 171 11.00 12.98 -11.42
C TRP A 171 10.96 11.47 -11.66
N GLY A 172 10.99 10.67 -10.61
CA GLY A 172 10.82 9.22 -10.71
C GLY A 172 11.97 8.40 -10.11
N TRP A 173 11.76 7.09 -10.14
CA TRP A 173 12.65 6.08 -9.60
C TRP A 173 13.58 5.56 -10.70
N PRO A 174 14.77 5.01 -10.37
CA PRO A 174 15.51 4.22 -11.34
C PRO A 174 14.57 3.08 -11.76
N GLU A 175 14.50 2.77 -13.06
CA GLU A 175 13.79 1.57 -13.50
C GLU A 175 14.34 0.39 -12.69
N LEU A 176 13.48 -0.24 -11.87
CA LEU A 176 13.83 -1.52 -11.26
C LEU A 176 14.35 -2.40 -12.40
N PRO A 177 15.51 -3.08 -12.26
CA PRO A 177 16.05 -3.88 -13.33
C PRO A 177 14.94 -4.82 -13.82
N LEU A 178 14.47 -4.59 -15.05
CA LEU A 178 13.49 -5.43 -15.73
C LEU A 178 14.11 -6.81 -15.90
N GLY A 179 13.95 -7.64 -14.88
CA GLY A 179 14.64 -8.92 -14.76
C GLY A 179 13.89 -9.96 -13.97
N ILE A 180 12.76 -9.63 -13.33
CA ILE A 180 11.86 -10.63 -12.78
C ILE A 180 10.41 -10.20 -13.03
N ASP A 181 9.88 -10.64 -14.17
CA ASP A 181 8.44 -10.76 -14.39
C ASP A 181 7.89 -11.71 -13.32
N HIS A 182 7.47 -11.18 -12.18
CA HIS A 182 6.58 -11.89 -11.27
C HIS A 182 5.16 -11.86 -11.85
N HIS A 183 4.96 -12.55 -12.97
CA HIS A 183 3.64 -13.03 -13.35
C HIS A 183 3.19 -14.06 -12.31
N PHE A 184 2.47 -13.63 -11.27
CA PHE A 184 1.59 -14.52 -10.54
C PHE A 184 0.39 -14.83 -11.43
N LEU A 185 0.57 -15.73 -12.39
CA LEU A 185 -0.53 -16.47 -12.95
C LEU A 185 -1.01 -17.44 -11.87
N ALA A 186 -2.02 -17.03 -11.10
CA ALA A 186 -2.83 -17.95 -10.33
C ALA A 186 -3.68 -18.78 -11.32
N SER A 187 -3.02 -19.66 -12.07
CA SER A 187 -3.66 -20.66 -12.89
C SER A 187 -2.87 -21.95 -12.73
N ASP A 188 -2.91 -22.49 -11.51
CA ASP A 188 -2.94 -23.93 -11.35
C ASP A 188 -3.84 -24.28 -10.17
N LYS A 189 -4.78 -25.19 -10.43
CA LYS A 189 -5.67 -25.78 -9.44
C LYS A 189 -4.84 -26.36 -8.30
N VAL A 190 -4.78 -25.67 -7.17
CA VAL A 190 -4.43 -26.29 -5.91
C VAL A 190 -5.71 -26.90 -5.36
N LEU A 191 -5.87 -28.20 -5.62
CA LEU A 191 -6.80 -29.04 -4.86
C LEU A 191 -6.31 -29.08 -3.41
N PHE A 192 -7.15 -28.61 -2.49
CA PHE A 192 -7.20 -29.10 -1.12
C PHE A 192 -8.47 -29.93 -0.96
#